data_AF-A0A351Y4Z3-F1
#
_entry.id   AF-A0A351Y4Z3-F1
#
_cell.length_a   1.000
_cell.length_b   1.000
_cell.length_c   1.000
_cell.angle_alpha   90.00
_cell.angle_beta   90.00
_cell.angle_gamma   90.00
#
_symmetry.space_group_name_H-M   'P 1'
#
loop_
_entity.id
_entity.type
_entity.pdbx_description
1 polymer ?
#
loop_
_entity_poly.entity_id
_entity_poly.type
_entity_poly.pdbx_seq_one_letter_code
_entity_poly.pdbx_strand_id
1 'polypeptide(L)' 'MIFDSVYDPYKGVLAYVKIVDGEIKAGEKLHLIHTDNNIVPIEVGYFTPDCKVDKLLKEGQI' A
#
# COMPACT_ATOMS: atom_id res chain seq x y z
N MET A 1 -6.64 -5.25 -1.77
CA MET A 1 -7.60 -4.66 -2.73
C MET A 1 -7.35 -3.17 -2.82
N ILE A 2 -7.01 -2.65 -4.00
CA ILE A 2 -6.86 -1.20 -4.23
C ILE A 2 -8.26 -0.60 -4.42
N PHE A 3 -8.58 0.48 -3.71
CA PHE A 3 -9.88 1.16 -3.86
C PHE A 3 -9.75 2.61 -4.33
N ASP A 4 -8.60 3.24 -4.10
CA ASP A 4 -8.30 4.57 -4.62
C ASP A 4 -6.80 4.70 -4.88
N SER A 5 -6.42 5.58 -5.78
CA SER A 5 -5.03 5.92 -6.05
C SER A 5 -4.94 7.40 -6.38
N VAL A 6 -4.14 8.13 -5.60
CA VAL A 6 -3.94 9.58 -5.76
C VAL A 6 -2.50 9.84 -6.18
N TYR A 7 -2.31 10.73 -7.15
CA TYR A 7 -0.99 11.15 -7.58
C TYR A 7 -0.52 12.36 -6.76
N ASP A 8 0.61 12.21 -6.06
CA ASP A 8 1.31 13.27 -5.37
C ASP A 8 2.60 13.61 -6.15
N PRO A 9 2.84 14.88 -6.55
CA PRO A 9 4.01 15.23 -7.35
C PRO A 9 5.36 15.06 -6.62
N TYR A 10 5.38 14.95 -5.29
CA TYR A 10 6.60 14.72 -4.50
C TYR A 10 6.78 13.25 -4.14
N LYS A 11 5.69 12.53 -3.84
CA LYS A 11 5.74 11.12 -3.40
C LYS A 11 5.43 10.10 -4.50
N GLY A 12 4.96 10.54 -5.65
CA GLY A 12 4.51 9.68 -6.75
C GLY A 12 3.09 9.18 -6.54
N VAL A 13 2.82 7.93 -6.94
CA VAL A 13 1.48 7.34 -6.85
C VAL A 13 1.25 6.81 -5.44
N LEU A 14 0.29 7.40 -4.73
CA LEU A 14 -0.22 6.91 -3.45
C LEU A 14 -1.40 5.98 -3.71
N ALA A 15 -1.22 4.69 -3.48
CA ALA A 15 -2.29 3.70 -3.65
C ALA A 15 -2.91 3.34 -2.29
N TYR A 16 -4.22 3.55 -2.16
CA TYR A 16 -4.98 3.13 -1.00
C TYR A 16 -5.41 1.67 -1.16
N VAL A 17 -4.91 0.84 -0.25
CA VAL A 17 -5.12 -0.60 -0.26
C VAL A 17 -5.78 -1.07 1.02
N LYS A 18 -6.80 -1.91 0.87
CA LYS A 18 -7.35 -2.70 1.95
C LYS A 18 -6.72 -4.08 1.93
N ILE A 19 -6.11 -4.49 3.04
CA ILE A 19 -5.63 -5.86 3.21
C ILE A 19 -6.81 -6.75 3.55
N VAL A 20 -7.10 -7.70 2.67
CA VAL A 20 -8.17 -8.70 2.87
C VAL A 20 -7.63 -9.94 3.54
N ASP A 21 -6.40 -10.32 3.20
CA ASP A 21 -5.69 -11.50 3.69
C ASP A 21 -4.18 -11.25 3.53
N GLY A 22 -3.37 -11.71 4.48
CA GLY A 22 -1.92 -11.58 4.49
C GLY A 22 -1.36 -10.27 5.07
N GLU A 23 -0.08 -10.02 4.78
CA GLU A 23 0.63 -8.82 5.24
C GLU A 23 1.39 -8.17 4.09
N ILE A 24 1.55 -6.85 4.14
CA ILE A 24 2.33 -6.08 3.17
C ILE A 24 3.48 -5.41 3.90
N LYS A 25 4.71 -5.58 3.40
CA LYS A 25 5.92 -4.92 3.91
C LYS A 25 6.43 -3.88 2.94
N ALA A 26 6.94 -2.78 3.47
CA ALA A 26 7.71 -1.82 2.67
C ALA A 26 8.96 -2.51 2.10
N GLY A 27 9.24 -2.29 0.81
CA GLY A 27 10.37 -2.88 0.10
C GLY A 27 10.14 -4.31 -0.41
N GLU A 28 8.98 -4.92 -0.17
CA GLU A 28 8.66 -6.25 -0.69
C GLU A 28 8.07 -6.18 -2.11
N LYS A 29 8.42 -7.14 -2.98
CA LYS A 29 7.81 -7.21 -4.32
C LYS A 29 6.35 -7.62 -4.21
N LEU A 30 5.47 -6.75 -4.69
CA LEU A 30 4.05 -7.01 -4.84
C LEU A 30 3.72 -7.27 -6.31
N HIS A 31 2.85 -8.25 -6.54
CA HIS A 31 2.36 -8.57 -7.87
C HIS A 31 0.93 -8.02 -8.05
N LEU A 32 0.77 -7.09 -9.00
CA LEU A 32 -0.52 -6.56 -9.39
C LEU A 32 -1.21 -7.53 -10.35
N ILE A 33 -2.16 -8.30 -9.82
CA ILE A 33 -2.92 -9.31 -10.58
C ILE A 33 -3.65 -8.70 -11.79
N HIS A 34 -4.11 -7.45 -11.69
CA HIS A 34 -4.86 -6.81 -12.77
C HIS A 34 -3.98 -6.36 -13.94
N THR A 35 -2.77 -5.89 -13.65
CA THR A 35 -1.89 -5.26 -14.64
C THR A 35 -0.70 -6.16 -15.00
N ASP A 36 -0.65 -7.38 -14.45
CA ASP A 36 0.47 -8.33 -14.52
C ASP A 36 1.84 -7.67 -14.25
N ASN A 37 1.86 -6.69 -13.35
CA ASN A 37 3.03 -5.87 -13.07
C ASN A 37 3.57 -6.11 -11.67
N ASN A 38 4.88 -6.18 -11.55
CA ASN A 38 5.56 -6.26 -10.27
C ASN A 38 5.94 -4.86 -9.81
N ILE A 39 5.48 -4.46 -8.63
CA ILE A 39 5.83 -3.19 -8.00
C ILE A 39 6.53 -3.44 -6.67
N VAL A 40 7.30 -2.46 -6.21
CA VAL A 40 7.90 -2.46 -4.88
C VAL A 40 7.44 -1.19 -4.17
N PRO A 41 6.62 -1.28 -3.11
CA PRO A 41 6.21 -0.13 -2.36
C PRO A 41 7.42 0.43 -1.60
N ILE A 42 7.67 1.73 -1.76
CA ILE A 42 8.78 2.42 -1.09
C ILE A 42 8.45 2.59 0.39
N GLU A 43 7.21 2.99 0.68
CA GLU A 43 6.68 3.16 2.03
C GLU A 43 5.30 2.50 2.12
N VAL A 44 4.98 1.97 3.30
CA VAL A 44 3.64 1.49 3.64
C VAL A 44 3.18 2.15 4.94
N GLY A 45 1.88 2.26 5.13
CA GLY A 45 1.31 2.95 6.29
C GLY A 45 -0.19 2.83 6.31
N TYR A 46 -0.79 3.18 7.44
CA TYR A 46 -2.23 3.13 7.65
C TYR A 46 -2.73 4.48 8.16
N PHE A 47 -4.03 4.73 8.01
CA PHE A 47 -4.65 6.00 8.38
C PHE A 47 -5.51 5.81 9.63
N THR A 48 -4.99 6.14 10.82
CA THR A 48 -5.79 6.18 12.04
C THR A 48 -5.27 7.21 13.04
N PRO A 49 -6.01 8.31 13.29
CA PRO A 49 -6.58 9.29 12.35
C PRO A 49 -5.53 10.15 11.63
N ASP A 50 -4.25 10.00 11.99
CA ASP A 50 -3.09 10.58 11.32
C ASP A 50 -2.41 9.53 10.43
N CYS A 51 -1.72 9.99 9.40
CA CYS A 51 -0.97 9.15 8.48
C CYS A 51 0.30 8.62 9.19
N LYS A 52 0.31 7.35 9.58
CA LYS A 52 1.48 6.70 10.20
C LYS A 52 2.14 5.76 9.21
N VAL A 53 3.41 6.02 8.95
CA VAL A 53 4.28 5.11 8.21
C VAL A 53 4.60 3.94 9.12
N ASP A 54 4.28 2.73 8.68
CA ASP A 54 4.63 1.49 9.37
C ASP A 54 5.49 0.62 8.43
N LYS A 55 6.27 -0.30 8.98
CA LYS A 55 7.05 -1.24 8.17
C LYS A 55 6.21 -2.40 7.68
N LEU A 56 5.06 -2.62 8.33
CA LEU A 56 4.19 -3.75 8.12
C LEU A 56 2.73 -3.32 8.21
N LEU A 57 1.93 -3.71 7.22
CA LEU A 57 0.49 -3.66 7.28
C LEU A 57 -0.06 -5.07 7.42
N LYS A 58 -0.92 -5.29 8.42
CA LYS A 58 -1.58 -6.58 8.68
C LYS A 58 -3.07 -6.53 8.34
N GLU A 59 -3.67 -7.70 8.25
CA GLU A 59 -5.11 -7.91 8.07
C GLU A 59 -5.96 -7.06 9.03
N GLY A 60 -7.00 -6.44 8.49
CA GLY A 60 -7.93 -5.61 9.27
C GLY A 60 -7.50 -4.16 9.50
N GLN A 61 -6.30 -3.77 9.05
CA GLN A 61 -5.85 -2.37 9.06
C GLN A 61 -6.25 -1.67 7.75
N ILE A 62 -6.73 -0.43 7.89
CA ILE A 62 -7.10 0.51 6.81
C ILE A 62 -6.43 1.85 7.15
#